data_AF-A0A2N6EBB4-F1
#
_entry.id   AF-A0A2N6EBB4-F1
#
_cell.length_a   1.000
_cell.length_b   1.000
_cell.length_c   1.000
_cell.angle_alpha   90.00
_cell.angle_beta   90.00
_cell.angle_gamma   90.00
#
_symmetry.space_group_name_H-M   'P 1'
#
loop_
_entity.id
_entity.type
_entity.pdbx_description
1 polymer ?
#
loop_
_entity_poly.entity_id
_entity_poly.type
_entity_poly.pdbx_seq_one_letter_code
_entity_poly.pdbx_strand_id
1 'polypeptide(L)'
;MTECPHSLLSTWRNAVERVTAELARQVQTEEAWMSPRLERIAAVQRQIHELFSAAEGQECCRGCGGLCCDRGKNHLSLVNLLGFLCSGQSPPEPDFTRPCPFLGEGGCRLDPGRRPFNCVTFICEEVEARMAPADREAFYRLDADLRRLYGEFDGRYAGSSPRGLFIRLARLGDAPLLARDGREQG
;
A
#
# COMPACT_ATOMS: atom_id res chain seq x y z
N MET A 1 3.13 4.94 -24.26
CA MET A 1 4.16 5.96 -23.93
C MET A 1 4.85 5.50 -22.66
N THR A 2 6.13 5.16 -22.75
CA THR A 2 6.91 4.71 -21.59
C THR A 2 7.40 5.95 -20.85
N GLU A 3 6.85 6.24 -19.67
CA GLU A 3 7.30 7.36 -18.85
C GLU A 3 8.78 7.17 -18.46
N CYS A 4 9.58 8.23 -18.61
CA CYS A 4 11.00 8.21 -18.28
C CYS A 4 11.19 7.96 -16.76
N PRO A 5 12.05 7.01 -16.33
CA PRO A 5 12.26 6.71 -14.90
C PRO A 5 12.62 7.93 -14.05
N HIS A 6 13.41 8.87 -14.57
CA HIS A 6 13.73 10.12 -13.88
C HIS A 6 12.50 10.98 -13.60
N SER A 7 11.54 11.03 -14.53
CA SER A 7 10.29 11.77 -14.33
C SER A 7 9.45 11.14 -13.23
N LEU A 8 9.40 9.81 -13.15
CA LEU A 8 8.67 9.09 -12.10
C LEU A 8 9.30 9.31 -10.72
N LEU A 9 10.62 9.32 -10.62
CA LEU A 9 11.31 9.60 -9.35
C LEU A 9 11.06 11.03 -8.86
N SER A 10 11.08 12.02 -9.76
CA SER A 10 10.73 13.39 -9.42
C SER A 10 9.27 13.52 -8.96
N THR A 11 8.33 12.87 -9.65
CA THR A 11 6.91 12.82 -9.24
C THR A 11 6.75 12.17 -7.86
N TRP A 12 7.48 11.08 -7.60
CA TRP A 12 7.48 10.41 -6.30
C TRP A 12 7.95 11.35 -5.19
N ARG A 13 9.12 11.98 -5.35
CA ARG A 13 9.69 12.89 -4.34
C ARG A 13 8.75 14.06 -4.06
N ASN A 14 8.20 14.68 -5.10
CA ASN A 14 7.21 15.74 -4.96
C ASN A 14 5.96 15.29 -4.19
N ALA A 15 5.46 14.08 -4.47
CA ALA A 15 4.31 13.54 -3.76
C ALA A 15 4.61 13.31 -2.28
N VAL A 16 5.79 12.76 -1.95
CA VAL A 16 6.22 12.57 -0.56
C VAL A 16 6.33 13.91 0.17
N GLU A 17 6.95 14.91 -0.46
CA GLU A 17 7.07 16.27 0.10
C GLU A 17 5.70 16.90 0.35
N ARG A 18 4.78 16.81 -0.62
CA ARG A 18 3.40 17.33 -0.49
C ARG A 18 2.66 16.69 0.67
N VAL A 19 2.64 15.36 0.75
CA VAL A 19 1.95 14.64 1.83
C VAL A 19 2.58 14.98 3.18
N THR A 20 3.91 15.07 3.25
CA THR A 20 4.61 15.46 4.49
C THR A 20 4.20 16.86 4.96
N ALA A 21 4.19 17.84 4.05
CA ALA A 21 3.79 19.21 4.34
C ALA A 21 2.29 19.35 4.69
N GLU A 22 1.42 18.58 4.04
CA GLU A 22 0.00 18.52 4.38
C GLU A 22 -0.23 17.88 5.75
N LEU A 23 0.43 16.75 6.04
CA LEU A 23 0.33 16.06 7.32
C LEU A 23 0.82 16.94 8.47
N ALA A 24 1.95 17.62 8.32
CA ALA A 24 2.48 18.53 9.33
C ALA A 24 1.51 19.67 9.69
N ARG A 25 0.71 20.15 8.72
CA ARG A 25 -0.31 21.20 8.94
C ARG A 25 -1.58 20.68 9.61
N GLN A 26 -1.86 19.38 9.53
CA GLN A 26 -3.11 18.76 9.97
C GLN A 26 -2.92 17.74 11.10
N VAL A 27 -1.69 17.53 11.58
CA VAL A 27 -1.34 16.43 12.48
C VAL A 27 -2.19 16.44 13.75
N GLN A 28 -2.38 17.61 14.38
CA GLN A 28 -3.12 17.72 15.64
C GLN A 28 -4.60 17.34 15.52
N THR A 29 -5.21 17.50 14.34
CA THR A 29 -6.63 17.20 14.11
C THR A 29 -6.88 15.82 13.50
N GLU A 30 -5.93 15.29 12.74
CA GLU A 30 -6.11 14.05 11.99
C GLU A 30 -5.45 12.83 12.65
N GLU A 31 -4.43 13.02 13.50
CA GLU A 31 -3.67 11.94 14.13
C GLU A 31 -4.55 10.98 14.93
N ALA A 32 -5.48 11.50 15.75
CA ALA A 32 -6.38 10.68 16.56
C ALA A 32 -7.29 9.76 15.72
N TRP A 33 -7.62 10.17 14.49
CA TRP A 33 -8.39 9.33 13.57
C TRP A 33 -7.49 8.37 12.79
N MET A 34 -6.34 8.86 12.32
CA MET A 34 -5.47 8.18 11.37
C MET A 34 -4.63 7.08 12.01
N SER A 35 -3.96 7.38 13.13
CA SER A 35 -3.00 6.48 13.78
C SER A 35 -3.57 5.10 14.14
N PRO A 36 -4.71 4.97 14.86
CA PRO A 36 -5.24 3.64 15.20
C PRO A 36 -5.64 2.83 13.96
N ARG A 37 -6.02 3.50 12.86
CA ARG A 37 -6.38 2.82 11.60
C ARG A 37 -5.15 2.35 10.86
N LEU A 38 -4.10 3.16 10.78
CA LEU A 38 -2.82 2.77 10.19
C LEU A 38 -2.17 1.61 10.97
N GLU A 39 -2.28 1.63 12.31
CA GLU A 39 -1.84 0.53 13.16
C GLU A 39 -2.63 -0.76 12.89
N ARG A 40 -3.96 -0.67 12.80
CA ARG A 40 -4.80 -1.82 12.47
C ARG A 40 -4.50 -2.36 11.07
N ILE A 41 -4.32 -1.49 10.08
CA ILE A 41 -3.90 -1.87 8.73
C ILE A 41 -2.59 -2.64 8.79
N ALA A 42 -1.56 -2.10 9.46
CA ALA A 42 -0.26 -2.74 9.56
C ALA A 42 -0.35 -4.12 10.25
N ALA A 43 -1.17 -4.24 11.29
CA ALA A 43 -1.40 -5.51 11.98
C ALA A 43 -2.09 -6.55 11.08
N VAL A 44 -3.16 -6.17 10.37
CA VAL A 44 -3.87 -7.05 9.43
C VAL A 44 -2.94 -7.51 8.30
N GLN A 45 -2.13 -6.60 7.75
CA GLN A 45 -1.17 -6.94 6.69
C GLN A 45 -0.08 -7.90 7.16
N ARG A 46 0.40 -7.77 8.41
CA ARG A 46 1.33 -8.74 9.00
C ARG A 46 0.68 -10.11 9.18
N GLN A 47 -0.56 -10.17 9.67
CA GLN A 47 -1.30 -11.43 9.79
C GLN A 47 -1.52 -12.12 8.43
N ILE A 48 -1.88 -11.36 7.40
CA ILE A 48 -1.96 -11.89 6.03
C ILE A 48 -0.60 -12.43 5.57
N HIS A 49 0.49 -11.72 5.88
CA HIS A 49 1.83 -12.19 5.55
C HIS A 49 2.24 -13.47 6.29
N GLU A 50 1.81 -13.63 7.54
CA GLU A 50 2.02 -14.86 8.31
C GLU A 50 1.31 -16.04 7.65
N LEU A 51 0.05 -15.88 7.23
CA LEU A 51 -0.70 -16.90 6.49
C LEU A 51 0.00 -17.25 5.17
N PHE A 52 0.45 -16.24 4.42
CA PHE A 52 1.23 -16.43 3.20
C PHE A 52 2.52 -17.22 3.46
N SER A 53 3.21 -16.92 4.56
CA SER A 53 4.48 -17.57 4.89
C SER A 53 4.28 -19.01 5.36
N ALA A 54 3.22 -19.27 6.13
CA ALA A 54 2.83 -20.62 6.55
C ALA A 54 2.48 -21.53 5.36
N ALA A 55 1.97 -20.95 4.26
CA ALA A 55 1.68 -21.64 3.02
C ALA A 55 2.88 -21.72 2.05
N GLU A 56 4.12 -21.52 2.53
CA GLU A 56 5.35 -21.53 1.72
C GLU A 56 5.29 -20.55 0.53
N GLY A 57 4.66 -19.39 0.75
CA GLY A 57 4.43 -18.43 -0.31
C GLY A 57 5.71 -17.89 -0.95
N GLN A 58 6.82 -17.84 -0.20
CA GLN A 58 8.10 -17.40 -0.73
C GLN A 58 8.66 -18.38 -1.77
N GLU A 59 8.53 -19.68 -1.49
CA GLU A 59 8.91 -20.78 -2.37
C GLU A 59 8.06 -20.77 -3.64
N CYS A 60 6.74 -20.56 -3.51
CA CYS A 60 5.84 -20.36 -4.65
C CYS A 60 6.29 -19.18 -5.53
N CYS A 61 6.60 -18.03 -4.91
CA CYS A 61 7.07 -16.85 -5.63
C CYS A 61 8.40 -17.08 -6.34
N ARG A 62 9.35 -17.81 -5.71
CA ARG A 62 10.60 -18.20 -6.36
C ARG A 62 10.35 -19.10 -7.58
N GLY A 63 9.41 -20.03 -7.48
CA GLY A 63 9.02 -20.92 -8.58
C GLY A 63 8.49 -20.19 -9.80
N CYS A 64 7.71 -19.12 -9.62
CA CYS A 64 7.20 -18.31 -10.72
C CYS A 64 8.05 -17.07 -11.06
N GLY A 65 9.16 -16.84 -10.36
CA GLY A 65 9.99 -15.64 -10.53
C GLY A 65 9.30 -14.33 -10.15
N GLY A 66 8.20 -14.37 -9.39
CA GLY A 66 7.49 -13.18 -8.94
C GLY A 66 6.67 -12.47 -10.02
N LEU A 67 6.03 -13.19 -10.95
CA LEU A 67 5.17 -12.61 -12.00
C LEU A 67 4.13 -11.59 -11.48
N CYS A 68 3.66 -11.74 -10.25
CA CYS A 68 2.76 -10.76 -9.61
C CYS A 68 3.48 -9.41 -9.35
N CYS A 69 4.75 -9.43 -8.96
CA CYS A 69 5.57 -8.24 -8.77
C CYS A 69 5.82 -7.50 -10.08
N ASP A 70 5.81 -8.16 -11.23
CA ASP A 70 5.94 -7.47 -12.54
C ASP A 70 4.79 -6.49 -12.82
N ARG A 71 3.67 -6.64 -12.11
CA ARG A 71 2.51 -5.75 -12.19
C ARG A 71 2.48 -4.69 -11.07
N GLY A 72 3.47 -4.70 -10.18
CA GLY A 72 3.49 -3.92 -8.94
C GLY A 72 3.79 -2.42 -9.07
N LYS A 73 4.10 -1.92 -10.28
CA LYS A 73 4.68 -0.58 -10.50
C LYS A 73 3.97 0.55 -9.76
N ASN A 74 2.64 0.52 -9.77
CA ASN A 74 1.82 1.61 -9.28
C ASN A 74 1.10 1.29 -7.97
N HIS A 75 1.42 0.19 -7.29
CA HIS A 75 0.55 -0.29 -6.22
C HIS A 75 0.61 0.55 -4.95
N LEU A 76 1.74 1.19 -4.64
CA LEU A 76 1.88 1.96 -3.39
C LEU A 76 0.88 3.13 -3.36
N SER A 77 0.06 3.17 -2.31
CA SER A 77 -1.01 4.15 -2.12
C SER A 77 -0.65 5.24 -1.11
N LEU A 78 -1.51 6.26 -0.99
CA LEU A 78 -1.41 7.27 0.05
C LEU A 78 -1.42 6.64 1.47
N VAL A 79 -2.26 5.62 1.70
CA VAL A 79 -2.36 4.94 3.00
C VAL A 79 -1.02 4.31 3.41
N ASN A 80 -0.30 3.72 2.45
CA ASN A 80 1.03 3.15 2.71
C ASN A 80 2.03 4.24 3.09
N LEU A 81 2.03 5.36 2.35
CA LEU A 81 2.91 6.49 2.61
C LEU A 81 2.62 7.12 3.99
N LEU A 82 1.36 7.35 4.33
CA LEU A 82 0.94 7.82 5.65
C LEU A 82 1.41 6.87 6.77
N GLY A 83 1.34 5.55 6.53
CA GLY A 83 1.90 4.55 7.44
C GLY A 83 3.36 4.80 7.79
N PHE A 84 4.22 5.11 6.81
CA PHE A 84 5.61 5.48 7.08
C PHE A 84 5.71 6.81 7.85
N LEU A 85 5.09 7.86 7.31
CA LEU A 85 5.26 9.22 7.81
C LEU A 85 4.73 9.40 9.25
N CYS A 86 3.57 8.82 9.58
CA CYS A 86 3.02 8.85 10.94
C CYS A 86 3.87 8.05 11.95
N SER A 87 4.68 7.10 11.49
CA SER A 87 5.65 6.40 12.35
C SER A 87 7.02 7.07 12.41
N GLY A 88 7.16 8.29 11.87
CA GLY A 88 8.45 9.00 11.80
C GLY A 88 9.46 8.33 10.86
N GLN A 89 8.99 7.47 9.95
CA GLN A 89 9.82 6.74 9.00
C GLN A 89 9.67 7.32 7.60
N SER A 90 10.68 7.08 6.75
CA SER A 90 10.58 7.32 5.32
C SER A 90 10.42 5.99 4.56
N PRO A 91 9.59 5.93 3.51
CA PRO A 91 9.57 4.78 2.63
C PRO A 91 10.94 4.60 1.94
N PRO A 92 11.34 3.37 1.58
CA PRO A 92 12.54 3.16 0.79
C PRO A 92 12.42 3.85 -0.57
N GLU A 93 13.53 4.37 -1.09
CA GLU A 93 13.53 5.05 -2.39
C GLU A 93 13.18 4.05 -3.53
N PRO A 94 12.14 4.33 -4.34
CA PRO A 94 11.72 3.44 -5.41
C PRO A 94 12.71 3.40 -6.57
N ASP A 95 12.95 2.21 -7.13
CA ASP A 95 13.73 2.02 -8.35
C ASP A 95 12.78 1.83 -9.54
N PHE A 96 12.42 2.92 -10.22
CA PHE A 96 11.49 2.87 -11.36
C PHE A 96 12.08 2.26 -12.63
N THR A 97 13.33 1.80 -12.62
CA THR A 97 13.88 0.96 -13.70
C THR A 97 13.37 -0.48 -13.61
N ARG A 98 12.86 -0.89 -12.44
CA ARG A 98 12.29 -2.22 -12.20
C ARG A 98 10.78 -2.26 -12.45
N PRO A 99 10.22 -3.42 -12.79
CA PRO A 99 8.77 -3.63 -12.89
C PRO A 99 8.02 -3.31 -11.57
N CYS A 100 8.54 -3.76 -10.43
CA CYS A 100 8.14 -3.30 -9.10
C CYS A 100 9.24 -2.40 -8.51
N PRO A 101 8.97 -1.12 -8.28
CA PRO A 101 9.96 -0.18 -7.74
C PRO A 101 10.47 -0.54 -6.35
N PHE A 102 9.75 -1.38 -5.62
CA PHE A 102 10.11 -1.79 -4.26
C PHE A 102 10.69 -3.20 -4.18
N LEU A 103 10.84 -3.91 -5.31
CA LEU A 103 11.45 -5.24 -5.32
C LEU A 103 12.99 -5.12 -5.34
N GLY A 104 13.64 -5.62 -4.29
CA GLY A 104 15.09 -5.75 -4.17
C GLY A 104 15.57 -7.17 -4.44
N GLU A 105 16.88 -7.41 -4.34
CA GLU A 105 17.49 -8.73 -4.55
C GLU A 105 17.02 -9.77 -3.52
N GLY A 106 16.80 -9.34 -2.27
CA GLY A 106 16.27 -10.18 -1.19
C GLY A 106 14.74 -10.25 -1.12
N GLY A 107 14.03 -9.79 -2.16
CA GLY A 107 12.57 -9.67 -2.17
C GLY A 107 12.06 -8.25 -1.93
N CYS A 108 10.80 -8.12 -1.53
CA CYS A 108 10.15 -6.81 -1.35
C CYS A 108 10.85 -6.01 -0.24
N ARG A 109 11.26 -4.77 -0.55
CA ARG A 109 11.90 -3.83 0.40
C ARG A 109 10.91 -3.18 1.37
N LEU A 110 9.61 -3.40 1.18
CA LEU A 110 8.58 -2.91 2.10
C LEU A 110 8.33 -3.95 3.19
N ASP A 111 8.38 -3.49 4.44
CA ASP A 111 7.88 -4.23 5.60
C ASP A 111 6.46 -4.77 5.31
N PRO A 112 6.12 -6.01 5.71
CA PRO A 112 4.79 -6.56 5.51
C PRO A 112 3.64 -5.63 5.93
N GLY A 113 3.77 -4.91 7.03
CA GLY A 113 2.79 -3.93 7.54
C GLY A 113 2.74 -2.60 6.79
N ARG A 114 3.50 -2.48 5.69
CA ARG A 114 3.58 -1.30 4.82
C ARG A 114 3.39 -1.65 3.34
N ARG A 115 3.23 -2.93 3.00
CA ARG A 115 3.05 -3.37 1.60
C ARG A 115 1.72 -2.84 1.03
N PRO A 116 1.66 -2.57 -0.29
CA PRO A 116 0.42 -2.10 -0.91
C PRO A 116 -0.75 -3.06 -0.72
N PHE A 117 -1.96 -2.53 -0.66
CA PHE A 117 -3.21 -3.31 -0.58
C PHE A 117 -3.23 -4.46 -1.58
N ASN A 118 -3.10 -4.18 -2.88
CA ASN A 118 -3.13 -5.22 -3.93
C ASN A 118 -2.01 -6.28 -3.79
N CYS A 119 -0.88 -5.93 -3.15
CA CYS A 119 0.24 -6.86 -3.00
C CYS A 119 0.02 -7.85 -1.86
N VAL A 120 -0.85 -7.54 -0.90
CA VAL A 120 -1.16 -8.42 0.24
C VAL A 120 -2.48 -9.14 0.07
N THR A 121 -3.44 -8.55 -0.66
CA THR A 121 -4.77 -9.16 -0.88
C THR A 121 -4.83 -10.05 -2.11
N PHE A 122 -3.79 -10.07 -2.94
CA PHE A 122 -3.64 -11.06 -3.98
C PHE A 122 -2.95 -12.30 -3.41
N ILE A 123 -3.62 -13.45 -3.52
CA ILE A 123 -3.04 -14.76 -3.30
C ILE A 123 -3.25 -15.60 -4.55
N CYS A 124 -2.19 -16.21 -5.09
CA CYS A 124 -2.33 -17.05 -6.28
C CYS A 124 -2.83 -18.44 -5.90
N GLU A 125 -3.41 -19.13 -6.89
CA GLU A 125 -3.99 -20.47 -6.74
C GLU A 125 -3.01 -21.46 -6.10
N GLU A 126 -1.73 -21.39 -6.45
CA GLU A 126 -0.68 -22.27 -5.89
C GLU A 126 -0.48 -22.04 -4.39
N VAL A 127 -0.44 -20.79 -3.92
CA VAL A 127 -0.29 -20.49 -2.49
C VAL A 127 -1.58 -20.84 -1.76
N GLU A 128 -2.74 -20.50 -2.32
CA GLU A 128 -4.04 -20.79 -1.71
C GLU A 128 -4.27 -22.30 -1.56
N ALA A 129 -3.84 -23.11 -2.54
CA ALA A 129 -3.93 -24.58 -2.49
C ALA A 129 -3.10 -25.19 -1.34
N ARG A 130 -2.05 -24.51 -0.89
CA ARG A 130 -1.19 -24.94 0.23
C ARG A 130 -1.70 -24.46 1.60
N MET A 131 -2.66 -23.55 1.63
CA MET A 131 -3.28 -23.11 2.89
C MET A 131 -4.19 -24.19 3.46
N ALA A 132 -4.14 -24.36 4.78
CA ALA A 132 -5.16 -25.10 5.49
C ALA A 132 -6.54 -24.39 5.33
N PRO A 133 -7.67 -25.11 5.37
CA PRO A 133 -8.98 -24.50 5.23
C PRO A 133 -9.25 -23.34 6.20
N ALA A 134 -8.81 -23.47 7.46
CA ALA A 134 -8.94 -22.43 8.48
C ALA A 134 -8.10 -21.18 8.16
N ASP A 135 -6.90 -21.35 7.60
CA ASP A 135 -6.02 -20.25 7.20
C ASP A 135 -6.60 -19.50 6.00
N ARG A 136 -7.21 -20.22 5.06
CA ARG A 136 -7.91 -19.62 3.93
C ARG A 136 -9.12 -18.79 4.39
N GLU A 137 -9.92 -19.31 5.32
CA GLU A 137 -11.03 -18.55 5.92
C GLU A 137 -10.50 -17.30 6.67
N ALA A 138 -9.41 -17.45 7.43
CA ALA A 138 -8.76 -16.32 8.09
C ALA A 138 -8.28 -15.26 7.09
N PHE A 139 -7.66 -15.68 5.98
CA PHE A 139 -7.23 -14.78 4.91
C PHE A 139 -8.39 -13.95 4.36
N TYR A 140 -9.51 -14.58 3.99
CA TYR A 140 -10.65 -13.85 3.44
C TYR A 140 -11.31 -12.89 4.43
N ARG A 141 -11.35 -13.24 5.73
CA ARG A 141 -11.80 -12.32 6.78
C ARG A 141 -10.86 -11.10 6.90
N LEU A 142 -9.56 -11.34 6.89
CA LEU A 142 -8.55 -10.28 6.96
C LEU A 142 -8.55 -9.39 5.71
N ASP A 143 -8.75 -9.95 4.51
CA ASP A 143 -8.92 -9.19 3.27
C ASP A 143 -10.15 -8.26 3.35
N ALA A 144 -11.29 -8.77 3.82
CA ALA A 144 -12.50 -7.96 4.02
C ALA A 144 -12.27 -6.81 5.01
N ASP A 145 -11.60 -7.09 6.13
CA ASP A 145 -11.19 -6.08 7.11
C ASP A 145 -10.28 -5.01 6.49
N LEU A 146 -9.29 -5.43 5.70
CA LEU A 146 -8.35 -4.52 5.06
C LEU A 146 -9.05 -3.64 4.01
N ARG A 147 -9.98 -4.21 3.21
CA ARG A 147 -10.81 -3.47 2.26
C ARG A 147 -11.62 -2.39 2.95
N ARG A 148 -12.26 -2.72 4.07
CA ARG A 148 -13.04 -1.76 4.86
C ARG A 148 -12.14 -0.61 5.34
N LEU A 149 -10.99 -0.92 5.92
CA LEU A 149 -10.04 0.09 6.42
C LEU A 149 -9.53 1.00 5.29
N TYR A 150 -9.11 0.45 4.15
CA TYR A 150 -8.70 1.27 3.00
C TYR A 150 -9.87 2.11 2.45
N GLY A 151 -11.10 1.57 2.49
CA GLY A 151 -12.32 2.30 2.13
C GLY A 151 -12.58 3.51 3.04
N GLU A 152 -12.30 3.41 4.34
CA GLU A 152 -12.39 4.56 5.25
C GLU A 152 -11.45 5.70 4.85
N PHE A 153 -10.21 5.38 4.43
CA PHE A 153 -9.28 6.39 3.91
C PHE A 153 -9.72 6.94 2.55
N ASP A 154 -10.16 6.09 1.63
CA ASP A 154 -10.66 6.47 0.29
C ASP A 154 -11.88 7.41 0.39
N GLY A 155 -12.76 7.18 1.35
CA GLY A 155 -13.89 8.06 1.63
C GLY A 155 -13.50 9.36 2.35
N ARG A 156 -12.40 9.37 3.11
CA ARG A 156 -11.97 10.53 3.90
C ARG A 156 -11.08 11.49 3.13
N TYR A 157 -10.07 11.00 2.42
CA TYR A 157 -9.04 11.84 1.82
C TYR A 157 -9.08 11.78 0.30
N ALA A 158 -9.08 12.96 -0.33
CA ALA A 158 -9.11 13.10 -1.78
C ALA A 158 -7.99 12.32 -2.47
N GLY A 159 -6.79 12.25 -1.88
CA GLY A 159 -5.62 11.54 -2.39
C GLY A 159 -5.59 10.02 -2.15
N SER A 160 -6.52 9.49 -1.37
CA SER A 160 -6.55 8.06 -1.08
C SER A 160 -7.15 7.28 -2.24
N SER A 161 -6.60 6.08 -2.46
CA SER A 161 -7.17 5.05 -3.33
C SER A 161 -6.37 3.75 -3.18
N PRO A 162 -7.03 2.58 -3.10
CA PRO A 162 -6.33 1.28 -3.11
C PRO A 162 -5.64 1.00 -4.47
N ARG A 163 -5.95 1.77 -5.51
CA ARG A 163 -5.35 1.61 -6.85
C ARG A 163 -3.92 2.17 -6.94
N GLY A 164 -3.48 2.94 -5.96
CA GLY A 164 -2.14 3.51 -5.92
C GLY A 164 -2.06 5.01 -6.10
N LEU A 165 -0.97 5.59 -5.60
CA LEU A 165 -0.77 7.02 -5.47
C LEU A 165 -0.62 7.71 -6.84
N PHE A 166 0.14 7.14 -7.77
CA PHE A 166 0.40 7.77 -9.07
C PHE A 166 -0.86 7.88 -9.92
N ILE A 167 -1.71 6.84 -9.90
CA ILE A 167 -3.01 6.87 -10.57
C ILE A 167 -3.89 7.97 -9.99
N ARG A 168 -3.81 8.20 -8.68
CA ARG A 168 -4.62 9.22 -8.01
C ARG A 168 -4.07 10.63 -8.26
N LEU A 169 -2.76 10.81 -8.21
CA LEU A 169 -2.08 12.08 -8.53
C LEU A 169 -2.43 12.56 -9.94
N ALA A 170 -2.41 11.67 -10.94
CA ALA A 170 -2.78 12.02 -12.32
C ALA A 170 -4.21 12.57 -12.46
N ARG A 171 -5.12 12.23 -11.53
CA ARG A 171 -6.51 12.71 -11.50
C ARG A 171 -6.69 14.00 -10.71
N LEU A 172 -5.91 14.18 -9.64
CA LEU A 172 -6.03 15.32 -8.74
C LEU A 172 -5.21 16.54 -9.17
N GLY A 173 -4.12 16.33 -9.93
CA GLY A 173 -3.16 17.38 -10.24
C GLY A 173 -2.57 18.00 -8.97
N ASP A 174 -2.75 19.31 -8.82
CA ASP A 174 -2.21 20.10 -7.71
C ASP A 174 -3.13 20.17 -6.49
N ALA A 175 -4.31 19.56 -6.53
CA ALA A 175 -5.22 19.53 -5.39
C ALA A 175 -4.57 18.81 -4.17
N PRO A 176 -4.87 19.22 -2.92
CA PRO A 176 -4.29 18.58 -1.74
C PRO A 176 -4.70 17.12 -1.62
N LEU A 177 -3.74 16.26 -1.24
CA LEU A 177 -3.95 14.82 -1.09
C LEU A 177 -4.72 14.46 0.18
N LEU A 178 -4.58 15.27 1.24
CA LEU A 178 -5.28 15.13 2.51
C LEU A 178 -6.49 16.08 2.62
N ALA A 179 -6.92 16.71 1.52
CA ALA A 179 -8.21 17.39 1.50
C ALA A 179 -9.32 16.39 1.83
N ARG A 180 -10.24 16.76 2.73
CA ARG A 180 -11.39 15.93 3.04
C ARG A 180 -12.31 15.91 1.84
N ASP A 181 -12.63 14.72 1.35
CA ASP A 181 -13.61 14.60 0.29
C ASP A 181 -14.95 15.01 0.91
N GLY A 182 -15.57 16.09 0.43
CA GLY A 182 -16.80 16.68 1.00
C GLY A 182 -18.03 15.77 0.94
N ARG A 183 -17.83 14.48 0.70
CA ARG A 183 -18.80 13.40 0.87
C ARG A 183 -18.85 13.01 2.35
N GLU A 184 -19.16 13.98 3.21
CA GLU A 184 -19.67 13.66 4.54
C GLU A 184 -21.01 12.93 4.32
N GLN A 185 -21.01 11.65 4.66
CA GLN A 185 -22.21 10.82 4.69
C GLN A 185 -23.16 11.43 5.72
N GLY A 186 -24.32 11.88 5.25
CA GLY A 186 -25.50 12.03 6.09
C GLY A 186 -26.02 10.69 6.58
#